data_AF-A0A938DG88-F1
#
_entry.id   AF-A0A938DG88-F1
#
_cell.length_a   1.000
_cell.length_b   1.000
_cell.length_c   1.000
_cell.angle_alpha   90.00
_cell.angle_beta   90.00
_cell.angle_gamma   90.00
#
_symmetry.space_group_name_H-M   'P 1'
#
loop_
_entity.id
_entity.type
_entity.pdbx_description
1 polymer ?
#
loop_
_entity_poly.entity_id
_entity_poly.type
_entity_poly.pdbx_seq_one_letter_code
_entity_poly.pdbx_strand_id
1 'polypeptide(L)'
;MDIYDALRFSVARISNELFSAGSIFSAYSLATTFLIAVCALAYQRKMRRGRANLRAIARAVFDKRILLTRSFAADVNLFVLSVVLMPVVVGALVISTNAVATVVSGALNGLFGARAPIACCDLSIKVFSTVVLFLAYEIGYWVDHYLKHRIPFLWEFHKVHHTAEVLTPVTNFRNHPIDNIFFGYMLATFIGAASGALAWVFGRTTESFTVDGKNILFIFFLWTIGHLQHSQFWIPFRGVLGNIIL
;
A
#
# COMPACT_ATOMS: atom_id res chain seq x y z
N MET A 1 0.82 -29.68 -9.54
CA MET A 1 1.21 -29.18 -8.21
C MET A 1 0.56 -30.12 -7.22
N ASP A 2 1.33 -30.84 -6.42
CA ASP A 2 0.76 -31.69 -5.38
C ASP A 2 0.29 -30.83 -4.18
N ILE A 3 -0.43 -31.43 -3.24
CA ILE A 3 -0.95 -30.72 -2.07
C ILE A 3 0.16 -30.13 -1.18
N TYR A 4 1.33 -30.77 -1.20
CA TYR A 4 2.48 -30.37 -0.39
C TYR A 4 3.12 -29.09 -0.93
N ASP A 5 3.28 -29.00 -2.25
CA ASP A 5 3.75 -27.79 -2.94
C ASP A 5 2.77 -26.62 -2.77
N ALA A 6 1.46 -26.88 -2.86
CA ALA A 6 0.44 -25.86 -2.65
C ALA A 6 0.45 -25.30 -1.21
N LEU A 7 0.63 -26.18 -0.22
CA LEU A 7 0.76 -25.79 1.18
C LEU A 7 2.05 -25.00 1.42
N ARG A 8 3.19 -25.46 0.90
CA ARG A 8 4.47 -24.73 1.02
C ARG A 8 4.39 -23.34 0.39
N PHE A 9 3.78 -23.22 -0.80
CA PHE A 9 3.58 -21.94 -1.48
C PHE A 9 2.72 -20.99 -0.63
N SER A 10 1.61 -21.49 -0.08
CA SER A 10 0.71 -20.70 0.76
C SER A 10 1.38 -20.23 2.06
N VAL A 11 2.13 -21.12 2.72
CA VAL A 11 2.90 -20.77 3.93
C VAL A 11 3.98 -19.74 3.61
N ALA A 12 4.70 -19.89 2.50
CA ALA A 12 5.72 -18.93 2.09
C ALA A 12 5.11 -17.55 1.80
N ARG A 13 3.91 -17.49 1.20
CA ARG A 13 3.17 -16.23 0.98
C ARG A 13 2.76 -15.54 2.28
N ILE A 14 2.18 -16.28 3.21
CA ILE A 14 1.81 -15.75 4.52
C ILE A 14 3.07 -15.26 5.27
N SER A 15 4.14 -16.04 5.24
CA SER A 15 5.42 -15.67 5.85
C SER A 15 6.00 -14.40 5.23
N ASN A 16 5.94 -14.27 3.91
CA ASN A 16 6.41 -13.06 3.23
C ASN A 16 5.54 -11.86 3.62
N GLU A 17 4.21 -12.00 3.63
CA GLU A 17 3.32 -10.90 4.02
C GLU A 17 3.54 -10.46 5.48
N LEU A 18 3.83 -11.38 6.40
CA LEU A 18 4.05 -11.02 7.81
C LEU A 18 5.47 -10.54 8.11
N PHE A 19 6.49 -11.03 7.40
CA PHE A 19 7.90 -10.83 7.78
C PHE A 19 8.76 -10.16 6.70
N SER A 20 8.21 -9.76 5.56
CA SER A 20 8.89 -8.82 4.64
C SER A 20 8.80 -7.41 5.21
N ALA A 21 9.86 -6.62 5.07
CA ALA A 21 9.84 -5.21 5.50
C ALA A 21 9.01 -4.34 4.54
N GLY A 22 8.95 -4.72 3.26
CA GLY A 22 8.15 -4.06 2.23
C GLY A 22 6.69 -4.50 2.17
N SER A 23 6.30 -5.57 2.88
CA SER A 23 4.92 -6.04 2.89
C SER A 23 3.95 -5.02 3.48
N ILE A 24 2.73 -4.95 2.92
CA ILE A 24 1.66 -4.07 3.39
C ILE A 24 1.28 -4.44 4.82
N PHE A 25 1.19 -5.74 5.15
CA PHE A 25 0.85 -6.19 6.51
C PHE A 25 2.05 -6.70 7.32
N SER A 26 3.23 -6.14 7.07
CA SER A 26 4.46 -6.50 7.79
C SER A 26 4.32 -6.31 9.31
N ALA A 27 4.69 -7.32 10.08
CA ALA A 27 4.75 -7.26 11.54
C ALA A 27 5.65 -6.12 12.03
N TYR A 28 6.72 -5.81 11.30
CA TYR A 28 7.59 -4.68 11.59
C TYR A 28 6.85 -3.35 11.42
N SER A 29 6.19 -3.16 10.28
CA SER A 29 5.41 -1.94 10.00
C SER A 29 4.28 -1.74 11.02
N LEU A 30 3.55 -2.81 11.35
CA LEU A 30 2.47 -2.79 12.34
C LEU A 30 3.01 -2.42 13.72
N ALA A 31 4.12 -3.03 14.16
CA ALA A 31 4.73 -2.72 15.45
C ALA A 31 5.22 -1.26 15.52
N THR A 32 5.86 -0.77 14.46
CA THR A 32 6.33 0.62 14.39
C THR A 32 5.16 1.60 14.42
N THR A 33 4.14 1.40 13.58
CA THR A 33 2.97 2.29 13.54
C THR A 33 2.19 2.26 14.85
N PHE A 34 2.07 1.08 15.47
CA PHE A 34 1.47 0.92 16.79
C PHE A 34 2.24 1.68 17.88
N LEU A 35 3.57 1.60 17.89
CA LEU A 35 4.41 2.36 18.81
C LEU A 35 4.20 3.87 18.63
N ILE A 36 4.17 4.34 17.38
CA ILE A 36 3.88 5.74 17.04
C ILE A 36 2.50 6.15 17.59
N ALA A 37 1.46 5.32 17.40
CA ALA A 37 0.12 5.60 17.93
C ALA A 37 0.11 5.73 19.45
N VAL A 38 0.73 4.79 20.16
CA VAL A 38 0.81 4.82 21.64
C VAL A 38 1.54 6.08 22.12
N CYS A 39 2.67 6.42 21.49
CA CYS A 39 3.43 7.64 21.80
C CYS A 39 2.62 8.91 21.54
N ALA A 40 1.93 8.99 20.40
CA ALA A 40 1.08 10.12 20.05
C ALA A 40 -0.09 10.28 21.04
N LEU A 41 -0.77 9.20 21.40
CA LEU A 41 -1.86 9.21 22.38
C LEU A 41 -1.37 9.57 23.79
N ALA A 42 -0.19 9.07 24.19
CA ALA A 42 0.45 9.43 25.45
C ALA A 42 0.79 10.91 25.52
N TYR A 43 1.40 11.44 24.46
CA TYR A 43 1.73 12.84 24.33
C TYR A 43 0.48 13.72 24.40
N GLN A 44 -0.56 13.42 23.61
CA GLN A 44 -1.82 14.16 23.63
C GLN A 44 -2.49 14.14 25.02
N ARG A 45 -2.49 13.00 25.71
CA ARG A 45 -3.01 12.91 27.08
C ARG A 45 -2.19 13.72 28.08
N LYS A 46 -0.86 13.69 27.98
CA LYS A 46 0.03 14.50 28.81
C LYS A 46 -0.24 15.99 28.60
N MET A 47 -0.36 16.43 27.35
CA MET A 47 -0.65 17.84 27.03
C MET A 47 -2.04 18.28 27.52
N ARG A 48 -3.06 17.42 27.49
CA ARG A 48 -4.42 17.76 27.93
C ARG A 48 -4.67 17.61 29.44
N ARG A 49 -4.02 16.67 30.11
CA ARG A 49 -4.34 16.26 31.51
C ARG A 49 -3.13 16.27 32.44
N GLY A 50 -1.98 16.75 31.99
CA GLY A 50 -0.72 16.79 32.76
C GLY A 50 -0.02 15.44 32.94
N ARG A 51 -0.66 14.30 32.59
CA ARG A 51 -0.11 12.95 32.77
C ARG A 51 -0.53 11.98 31.67
N ALA A 52 0.40 11.12 31.25
CA ALA A 52 0.10 9.99 30.37
C ALA A 52 -0.25 8.77 31.25
N ASN A 53 -1.55 8.53 31.48
CA ASN A 53 -1.97 7.29 32.14
C ASN A 53 -1.81 6.12 31.15
N LEU A 54 -0.65 5.46 31.18
CA LEU A 54 -0.29 4.36 30.26
C LEU A 54 -1.26 3.18 30.35
N ARG A 55 -1.77 2.85 31.55
CA ARG A 55 -2.77 1.78 31.71
C ARG A 55 -4.08 2.09 30.99
N ALA A 56 -4.49 3.36 30.98
CA ALA A 56 -5.69 3.80 30.26
C ALA A 56 -5.48 3.88 28.74
N ILE A 57 -4.23 4.05 28.27
CA ILE A 57 -3.88 3.98 26.85
C ILE A 57 -3.88 2.52 26.42
N ALA A 58 -3.19 1.64 27.15
CA ALA A 58 -3.18 0.21 26.88
C ALA A 58 -4.59 -0.39 26.82
N ARG A 59 -5.49 -0.03 27.75
CA ARG A 59 -6.89 -0.49 27.71
C ARG A 59 -7.69 0.01 26.50
N ALA A 60 -7.44 1.23 26.04
CA ALA A 60 -8.09 1.76 24.84
C ALA A 60 -7.54 1.12 23.56
N VAL A 61 -6.26 0.74 23.60
CA VAL A 61 -5.54 0.21 22.46
C VAL A 61 -5.81 -1.28 22.24
N PHE A 62 -5.84 -2.07 23.32
CA PHE A 62 -6.08 -3.51 23.32
C PHE A 62 -7.51 -3.87 23.72
N ASP A 63 -8.51 -3.20 23.14
CA ASP A 63 -9.90 -3.54 23.39
C ASP A 63 -10.27 -4.87 22.72
N LYS A 64 -10.19 -5.95 23.49
CA LYS A 64 -10.49 -7.32 23.04
C LYS A 64 -11.91 -7.48 22.51
N ARG A 65 -12.84 -6.59 22.84
CA ARG A 65 -14.22 -6.64 22.34
C ARG A 65 -14.28 -6.49 20.82
N ILE A 66 -13.34 -5.76 20.22
CA ILE A 66 -13.25 -5.59 18.76
C ILE A 66 -13.04 -6.95 18.08
N LEU A 67 -12.20 -7.81 18.66
CA LEU A 67 -11.87 -9.13 18.12
C LEU A 67 -13.07 -10.09 18.10
N LEU A 68 -14.11 -9.82 18.89
CA LEU A 68 -15.33 -10.63 18.99
C LEU A 68 -16.44 -10.15 18.04
N THR A 69 -16.21 -9.06 17.30
CA THR A 69 -17.22 -8.49 16.39
C THR A 69 -17.33 -9.27 15.09
N ARG A 70 -18.53 -9.31 14.51
CA ARG A 70 -18.74 -9.89 13.17
C ARG A 70 -17.97 -9.14 12.08
N SER A 71 -17.83 -7.82 12.23
CA SER A 71 -17.04 -7.00 11.31
C SER A 71 -15.57 -7.41 11.29
N PHE A 72 -14.95 -7.64 12.47
CA PHE A 72 -13.56 -8.11 12.51
C PHE A 72 -13.40 -9.52 11.90
N ALA A 73 -14.36 -10.42 12.13
CA ALA A 73 -14.34 -11.74 11.49
C ALA A 73 -14.41 -11.65 9.95
N ALA A 74 -15.21 -10.70 9.41
CA ALA A 74 -15.25 -10.45 7.97
C ALA A 74 -13.91 -9.91 7.43
N ASP A 75 -13.27 -8.99 8.16
CA ASP A 75 -11.94 -8.47 7.80
C ASP A 75 -10.89 -9.60 7.75
N VAL A 76 -10.89 -10.51 8.73
CA VAL A 76 -9.96 -11.65 8.75
C VAL A 76 -10.21 -12.61 7.57
N ASN A 77 -11.47 -12.91 7.25
CA ASN A 77 -11.79 -13.78 6.12
C ASN A 77 -11.35 -13.17 4.78
N LEU A 78 -11.60 -11.87 4.59
CA LEU A 78 -11.18 -11.14 3.38
C LEU A 78 -9.66 -10.92 3.33
N PHE A 79 -9.00 -10.79 4.48
CA PHE A 79 -7.55 -10.78 4.58
C PHE A 79 -6.94 -12.10 4.11
N VAL A 80 -7.44 -13.24 4.60
CA VAL A 80 -6.95 -14.56 4.15
C VAL A 80 -7.17 -14.72 2.64
N LEU A 81 -8.34 -14.34 2.13
CA LEU A 81 -8.62 -14.33 0.69
C LEU A 81 -7.63 -13.44 -0.08
N SER A 82 -7.40 -12.22 0.40
CA SER A 82 -6.55 -11.21 -0.25
C SER A 82 -5.07 -11.54 -0.21
N VAL A 83 -4.58 -12.24 0.82
CA VAL A 83 -3.17 -12.58 0.98
C VAL A 83 -2.82 -13.93 0.36
N VAL A 84 -3.72 -14.92 0.46
CA VAL A 84 -3.44 -16.28 -0.01
C VAL A 84 -3.85 -16.46 -1.47
N LEU A 85 -5.07 -16.06 -1.83
CA LEU A 85 -5.62 -16.34 -3.17
C LEU A 85 -5.33 -15.20 -4.16
N MET A 86 -5.59 -13.96 -3.76
CA MET A 86 -5.56 -12.84 -4.70
C MET A 86 -4.21 -12.55 -5.36
N PRO A 87 -3.03 -12.77 -4.75
CA PRO A 87 -1.76 -12.50 -5.45
C PRO A 87 -1.57 -13.41 -6.68
N VAL A 88 -2.07 -14.65 -6.63
CA VAL A 88 -2.05 -15.57 -7.78
C VAL A 88 -2.99 -15.08 -8.86
N VAL A 89 -4.22 -14.70 -8.48
CA VAL A 89 -5.25 -14.20 -9.41
C VAL A 89 -4.79 -12.89 -10.06
N VAL A 90 -4.35 -11.92 -9.27
CA VAL A 90 -3.83 -10.63 -9.75
C VAL A 90 -2.61 -10.86 -10.62
N GLY A 91 -1.64 -11.68 -10.20
CA GLY A 91 -0.45 -11.98 -10.99
C GLY A 91 -0.74 -12.68 -12.33
N ALA A 92 -1.84 -13.45 -12.41
CA ALA A 92 -2.24 -14.13 -13.64
C ALA A 92 -3.06 -13.24 -14.59
N LEU A 93 -3.89 -12.34 -14.04
CA LEU A 93 -4.85 -11.56 -14.83
C LEU A 93 -4.34 -10.16 -15.17
N VAL A 94 -3.61 -9.52 -14.26
CA VAL A 94 -3.19 -8.13 -14.41
C VAL A 94 -1.97 -8.03 -15.31
N ILE A 95 -1.99 -7.06 -16.22
CA ILE A 95 -0.83 -6.75 -17.05
C ILE A 95 0.38 -6.40 -16.17
N SER A 96 1.55 -6.95 -16.48
CA SER A 96 2.73 -6.63 -15.69
C SER A 96 3.14 -5.17 -15.91
N THR A 97 3.60 -4.51 -14.84
CA THR A 97 4.18 -3.16 -14.90
C THR A 97 5.29 -3.05 -15.95
N ASN A 98 6.08 -4.11 -16.12
CA ASN A 98 7.14 -4.18 -17.13
C ASN A 98 6.58 -4.19 -18.55
N ALA A 99 5.50 -4.93 -18.80
CA ALA A 99 4.87 -4.94 -20.13
C ALA A 99 4.35 -3.55 -20.51
N VAL A 100 3.70 -2.85 -19.57
CA VAL A 100 3.28 -1.45 -19.77
C VAL A 100 4.50 -0.57 -20.03
N ALA A 101 5.57 -0.68 -19.23
CA ALA A 101 6.79 0.10 -19.42
C ALA A 101 7.44 -0.10 -20.79
N THR A 102 7.49 -1.35 -21.28
CA THR A 102 7.98 -1.69 -22.63
C THR A 102 7.12 -1.06 -23.71
N VAL A 103 5.79 -1.14 -23.60
CA VAL A 103 4.86 -0.53 -24.57
C VAL A 103 5.03 0.99 -24.59
N VAL A 104 5.08 1.64 -23.43
CA VAL A 104 5.23 3.10 -23.34
C VAL A 104 6.59 3.55 -23.89
N SER A 105 7.68 2.90 -23.49
CA SER A 105 9.02 3.23 -24.00
C SER A 105 9.12 3.01 -25.51
N GLY A 106 8.56 1.92 -26.03
CA GLY A 106 8.50 1.64 -27.47
C GLY A 106 7.68 2.66 -28.25
N ALA A 107 6.53 3.07 -27.72
CA ALA A 107 5.70 4.12 -28.31
C ALA A 107 6.44 5.46 -28.36
N LEU A 108 7.13 5.85 -27.28
CA LEU A 108 7.93 7.06 -27.24
C LEU A 108 9.11 7.01 -28.22
N ASN A 109 9.77 5.86 -28.35
CA ASN A 109 10.80 5.65 -29.37
C ASN A 109 10.24 5.83 -30.79
N GLY A 110 9.05 5.29 -31.07
CA GLY A 110 8.41 5.40 -32.38
C GLY A 110 7.97 6.83 -32.73
N LEU A 111 7.48 7.58 -31.73
CA LEU A 111 6.96 8.94 -31.92
C LEU A 111 8.06 10.02 -31.93
N PHE A 112 9.10 9.85 -31.12
CA PHE A 112 10.08 10.90 -30.84
C PHE A 112 11.53 10.47 -31.08
N GLY A 113 11.76 9.23 -31.53
CA GLY A 113 13.08 8.65 -31.69
C GLY A 113 13.65 8.06 -30.40
N ALA A 114 14.61 7.15 -30.58
CA ALA A 114 15.36 6.58 -29.47
C ALA A 114 16.38 7.58 -28.92
N ARG A 115 16.55 7.57 -27.59
CA ARG A 115 17.57 8.39 -26.91
C ARG A 115 18.80 7.56 -26.59
N ALA A 116 19.98 8.19 -26.71
CA ALA A 116 21.22 7.58 -26.25
C ALA A 116 21.21 7.45 -24.71
N PRO A 117 21.76 6.36 -24.16
CA PRO A 117 21.83 6.17 -22.71
C PRO A 117 22.61 7.29 -22.02
N ILE A 118 22.03 7.90 -20.99
CA ILE A 118 22.74 8.85 -20.12
C ILE A 118 23.60 8.06 -19.13
N ALA A 119 24.92 8.13 -19.32
CA ALA A 119 25.92 7.33 -18.59
C ALA A 119 26.36 7.94 -17.25
N CYS A 120 26.02 9.20 -16.96
CA CYS A 120 26.37 9.83 -15.69
C CYS A 120 25.25 9.70 -14.66
N CYS A 121 25.59 10.07 -13.43
CA CYS A 121 24.62 10.58 -12.47
C CYS A 121 23.64 9.52 -11.95
N ASP A 122 24.09 8.26 -11.82
CA ASP A 122 23.28 7.12 -11.38
C ASP A 122 22.50 7.39 -10.09
N LEU A 123 23.16 7.96 -9.08
CA LEU A 123 22.51 8.28 -7.82
C LEU A 123 21.36 9.28 -8.01
N SER A 124 21.60 10.35 -8.77
CA SER A 124 20.57 11.37 -9.06
C SER A 124 19.41 10.80 -9.85
N ILE A 125 19.68 9.95 -10.85
CA ILE A 125 18.65 9.25 -11.64
C ILE A 125 17.86 8.30 -10.75
N LYS A 126 18.51 7.59 -9.83
CA LYS A 126 17.87 6.68 -8.88
C LYS A 126 17.00 7.42 -7.87
N VAL A 127 17.48 8.55 -7.31
CA VAL A 127 16.68 9.43 -6.44
C VAL A 127 15.46 9.96 -7.19
N PHE A 128 15.66 10.51 -8.39
CA PHE A 128 14.59 11.03 -9.21
C PHE A 128 13.55 9.96 -9.57
N SER A 129 14.01 8.80 -10.03
CA SER A 129 13.14 7.65 -10.35
C SER A 129 12.38 7.16 -9.12
N THR A 130 13.00 7.18 -7.94
CA THR A 130 12.32 6.83 -6.68
C THR A 130 11.15 7.76 -6.41
N VAL A 131 11.33 9.07 -6.55
CA VAL A 131 10.26 10.05 -6.34
C VAL A 131 9.17 9.91 -7.41
N VAL A 132 9.54 9.83 -8.69
CA VAL A 132 8.58 9.72 -9.80
C VAL A 132 7.74 8.46 -9.70
N LEU A 133 8.36 7.31 -9.41
CA LEU A 133 7.63 6.05 -9.29
C LEU A 133 6.74 5.99 -8.03
N PHE A 134 7.14 6.66 -6.94
CA PHE A 134 6.28 6.84 -5.78
C PHE A 134 5.06 7.71 -6.12
N LEU A 135 5.26 8.86 -6.78
CA LEU A 135 4.15 9.71 -7.21
C LEU A 135 3.23 8.99 -8.20
N ALA A 136 3.77 8.18 -9.11
CA ALA A 136 2.97 7.37 -10.02
C ALA A 136 2.10 6.34 -9.27
N TYR A 137 2.63 5.71 -8.21
CA TYR A 137 1.85 4.85 -7.33
C TYR A 137 0.72 5.63 -6.65
N GLU A 138 1.02 6.79 -6.05
CA GLU A 138 0.04 7.61 -5.34
C GLU A 138 -1.07 8.14 -6.26
N ILE A 139 -0.72 8.59 -7.47
CA ILE A 139 -1.71 9.01 -8.48
C ILE A 139 -2.55 7.83 -8.92
N GLY A 140 -1.94 6.66 -9.18
CA GLY A 140 -2.68 5.44 -9.52
C GLY A 140 -3.67 5.04 -8.44
N TYR A 141 -3.23 5.05 -7.17
CA TYR A 141 -4.10 4.80 -6.02
C TYR A 141 -5.25 5.82 -5.93
N TRP A 142 -4.94 7.11 -6.07
CA TRP A 142 -5.94 8.17 -6.01
C TRP A 142 -6.98 8.06 -7.13
N VAL A 143 -6.54 7.84 -8.38
CA VAL A 143 -7.44 7.67 -9.53
C VAL A 143 -8.32 6.44 -9.34
N ASP A 144 -7.75 5.30 -8.93
CA ASP A 144 -8.52 4.09 -8.64
C ASP A 144 -9.63 4.36 -7.63
N HIS A 145 -9.27 4.93 -6.48
CA HIS A 145 -10.22 5.21 -5.42
C HIS A 145 -11.27 6.25 -5.85
N TYR A 146 -10.86 7.32 -6.53
CA TYR A 146 -11.79 8.33 -7.07
C TYR A 146 -12.81 7.70 -8.02
N LEU A 147 -12.36 6.86 -8.96
CA LEU A 147 -13.24 6.19 -9.92
C LEU A 147 -14.20 5.22 -9.24
N LYS A 148 -13.76 4.52 -8.18
CA LYS A 148 -14.61 3.65 -7.37
C LYS A 148 -15.77 4.38 -6.70
N HIS A 149 -15.56 5.64 -6.30
CA HIS A 149 -16.62 6.49 -5.75
C HIS A 149 -17.45 7.21 -6.81
N ARG A 150 -16.93 7.35 -8.03
CA ARG A 150 -17.60 8.11 -9.10
C ARG A 150 -18.41 7.24 -10.07
N ILE A 151 -17.98 6.00 -10.33
CA ILE A 151 -18.58 5.10 -11.31
C ILE A 151 -19.45 4.07 -10.58
N PRO A 152 -20.78 4.02 -10.81
CA PRO A 152 -21.69 3.12 -10.09
C PRO A 152 -21.28 1.64 -10.18
N PHE A 153 -20.78 1.18 -11.33
CA PHE A 153 -20.31 -0.19 -11.50
C PHE A 153 -19.13 -0.53 -10.57
N LEU A 154 -18.15 0.37 -10.42
CA LEU A 154 -17.01 0.14 -9.54
C LEU A 154 -17.40 0.24 -8.07
N TRP A 155 -18.35 1.12 -7.75
CA TRP A 155 -18.91 1.26 -6.40
C TRP A 155 -19.51 -0.05 -5.87
N GLU A 156 -20.17 -0.84 -6.71
CA GLU A 156 -20.76 -2.12 -6.28
C GLU A 156 -19.75 -3.08 -5.66
N PHE A 157 -18.48 -3.01 -6.07
CA PHE A 157 -17.38 -3.77 -5.47
C PHE A 157 -16.75 -3.02 -4.29
N HIS A 158 -16.52 -1.72 -4.45
CA HIS A 158 -15.85 -0.91 -3.45
C HIS A 158 -16.67 -0.72 -2.16
N LYS A 159 -18.01 -0.75 -2.24
CA LYS A 159 -18.87 -0.64 -1.06
C LYS A 159 -18.60 -1.71 0.01
N VAL A 160 -18.03 -2.87 -0.36
CA VAL A 160 -17.59 -3.91 0.59
C VAL A 160 -16.60 -3.34 1.59
N HIS A 161 -15.66 -2.52 1.14
CA HIS A 161 -14.69 -1.82 1.99
C HIS A 161 -15.39 -0.89 2.99
N HIS A 162 -16.42 -0.17 2.54
CA HIS A 162 -17.22 0.75 3.37
C HIS A 162 -18.21 0.06 4.32
N THR A 163 -18.30 -1.28 4.32
CA THR A 163 -19.16 -2.00 5.27
C THR A 163 -18.51 -2.23 6.64
N ALA A 164 -17.27 -1.76 6.87
CA ALA A 164 -16.59 -1.93 8.14
C ALA A 164 -17.29 -1.16 9.28
N GLU A 165 -17.76 -1.88 10.30
CA GLU A 165 -18.41 -1.28 11.48
C GLU A 165 -17.38 -0.88 12.56
N VAL A 166 -16.21 -1.53 12.54
CA VAL A 166 -15.06 -1.23 13.41
C VAL A 166 -13.80 -1.24 12.55
N LEU A 167 -12.86 -0.33 12.84
CA LEU A 167 -11.60 -0.22 12.11
C LEU A 167 -10.47 -0.92 12.87
N THR A 168 -9.73 -1.74 12.15
CA THR A 168 -8.45 -2.32 12.57
C THR A 168 -7.47 -2.31 11.40
N PRO A 169 -6.15 -2.41 11.60
CA PRO A 169 -5.22 -2.47 10.48
C PRO A 169 -5.55 -3.57 9.43
N VAL A 170 -6.28 -4.62 9.82
CA VAL A 170 -6.76 -5.68 8.91
C VAL A 170 -7.84 -5.17 7.95
N THR A 171 -8.62 -4.15 8.34
CA THR A 171 -9.71 -3.58 7.53
C THR A 171 -9.23 -3.04 6.18
N ASN A 172 -7.94 -2.70 6.04
CA ASN A 172 -7.34 -2.34 4.76
C ASN A 172 -7.47 -3.45 3.68
N PHE A 173 -7.64 -4.71 4.11
CA PHE A 173 -7.84 -5.87 3.25
C PHE A 173 -9.31 -6.26 3.04
N ARG A 174 -10.25 -5.45 3.53
CA ARG A 174 -11.70 -5.67 3.36
C ARG A 174 -12.17 -5.30 1.95
N ASN A 175 -11.57 -5.91 0.94
CA ASN A 175 -11.80 -5.57 -0.45
C ASN A 175 -12.47 -6.73 -1.19
N HIS A 176 -13.36 -6.40 -2.12
CA HIS A 176 -13.90 -7.41 -3.03
C HIS A 176 -12.78 -7.91 -3.97
N PRO A 177 -12.72 -9.20 -4.35
CA PRO A 177 -11.70 -9.74 -5.26
C PRO A 177 -11.55 -8.97 -6.57
N ILE A 178 -12.66 -8.56 -7.18
CA ILE A 178 -12.66 -7.75 -8.41
C ILE A 178 -12.06 -6.36 -8.17
N ASP A 179 -12.26 -5.79 -6.97
CA ASP A 179 -11.68 -4.50 -6.59
C ASP A 179 -10.14 -4.54 -6.56
N ASN A 180 -9.59 -5.66 -6.07
CA ASN A 180 -8.14 -5.91 -6.07
C ASN A 180 -7.58 -6.07 -7.50
N ILE A 181 -8.35 -6.62 -8.44
CA ILE A 181 -7.94 -6.74 -9.85
C ILE A 181 -7.88 -5.37 -10.51
N PHE A 182 -8.93 -4.55 -10.36
CA PHE A 182 -8.95 -3.18 -10.88
C PHE A 182 -7.81 -2.34 -10.31
N PHE A 183 -7.59 -2.45 -8.99
CA PHE A 183 -6.48 -1.78 -8.33
C PHE A 183 -5.13 -2.20 -8.91
N GLY A 184 -4.93 -3.50 -9.15
CA GLY A 184 -3.72 -4.02 -9.80
C GLY A 184 -3.49 -3.43 -11.20
N TYR A 185 -4.54 -3.36 -12.04
CA TYR A 185 -4.43 -2.74 -13.37
C TYR A 185 -4.09 -1.26 -13.28
N MET A 186 -4.68 -0.53 -12.33
CA MET A 186 -4.40 0.90 -12.16
C MET A 186 -2.93 1.11 -11.78
N LEU A 187 -2.43 0.39 -10.78
CA LEU A 187 -1.03 0.48 -10.37
C LEU A 187 -0.06 0.07 -11.50
N ALA A 188 -0.34 -1.04 -12.19
CA ALA A 188 0.50 -1.49 -13.32
C ALA A 188 0.55 -0.44 -14.43
N THR A 189 -0.58 0.20 -14.74
CA THR A 189 -0.69 1.23 -15.76
C THR A 189 0.13 2.47 -15.38
N PHE A 190 -0.11 3.05 -14.20
CA PHE A 190 0.54 4.31 -13.80
C PHE A 190 2.04 4.13 -13.52
N ILE A 191 2.42 3.11 -12.76
CA ILE A 191 3.84 2.84 -12.44
C ILE A 191 4.57 2.40 -13.71
N GLY A 192 3.94 1.56 -14.55
CA GLY A 192 4.52 1.08 -15.79
C GLY A 192 4.73 2.20 -16.80
N ALA A 193 3.73 3.07 -16.97
CA ALA A 193 3.85 4.23 -17.84
C ALA A 193 4.97 5.17 -17.37
N ALA A 194 5.04 5.47 -16.07
CA ALA A 194 6.12 6.27 -15.51
C ALA A 194 7.49 5.60 -15.70
N SER A 195 7.60 4.29 -15.48
CA SER A 195 8.83 3.52 -15.69
C SER A 195 9.27 3.52 -17.16
N GLY A 196 8.34 3.33 -18.10
CA GLY A 196 8.62 3.38 -19.54
C GLY A 196 9.04 4.78 -20.01
N ALA A 197 8.41 5.83 -19.47
CA ALA A 197 8.79 7.21 -19.72
C ALA A 197 10.18 7.52 -19.17
N LEU A 198 10.50 7.10 -17.94
CA LEU A 198 11.85 7.22 -17.37
C LEU A 198 12.88 6.48 -18.25
N ALA A 199 12.56 5.25 -18.66
CA ALA A 199 13.44 4.45 -19.50
C ALA A 199 13.75 5.14 -20.84
N TRP A 200 12.74 5.75 -21.46
CA TRP A 200 12.90 6.55 -22.67
C TRP A 200 13.73 7.81 -22.41
N VAL A 201 13.39 8.61 -21.39
CA VAL A 201 14.05 9.88 -21.06
C VAL A 201 15.56 9.70 -20.86
N PHE A 202 15.95 8.64 -20.14
CA PHE A 202 17.35 8.35 -19.82
C PHE A 202 18.04 7.42 -20.84
N GLY A 203 17.31 6.94 -21.86
CA GLY A 203 17.82 6.00 -22.85
C GLY A 203 18.22 4.63 -22.28
N ARG A 204 17.75 4.28 -21.08
CA ARG A 204 18.07 3.03 -20.36
C ARG A 204 17.06 2.78 -19.24
N THR A 205 16.91 1.51 -18.84
CA THR A 205 16.13 1.15 -17.65
C THR A 205 16.68 1.86 -16.41
N THR A 206 15.79 2.48 -15.63
CA THR A 206 16.16 3.13 -14.37
C THR A 206 15.81 2.28 -13.16
N GLU A 207 16.58 2.45 -12.10
CA GLU A 207 16.31 1.84 -10.81
C GLU A 207 15.70 2.85 -9.84
N SER A 208 15.03 2.35 -8.80
CA SER A 208 14.63 3.13 -7.63
C SER A 208 15.17 2.50 -6.35
N PHE A 209 15.19 3.28 -5.27
CA PHE A 209 15.45 2.75 -3.94
C PHE A 209 14.27 1.91 -3.48
N THR A 210 14.50 0.62 -3.31
CA THR A 210 13.47 -0.34 -2.92
C THR A 210 13.94 -1.23 -1.77
N VAL A 211 12.98 -1.73 -1.01
CA VAL A 211 13.14 -2.85 -0.07
C VAL A 211 12.04 -3.85 -0.40
N ASP A 212 12.42 -5.11 -0.62
CA ASP A 212 11.52 -6.18 -1.07
C ASP A 212 10.70 -5.83 -2.33
N GLY A 213 11.29 -5.07 -3.25
CA GLY A 213 10.65 -4.63 -4.49
C GLY A 213 9.62 -3.52 -4.33
N LYS A 214 9.49 -2.93 -3.13
CA LYS A 214 8.63 -1.77 -2.87
C LYS A 214 9.46 -0.51 -2.69
N ASN A 215 8.95 0.60 -3.20
CA ASN A 215 9.60 1.91 -3.11
C ASN A 215 9.82 2.33 -1.65
N ILE A 216 11.00 2.83 -1.30
CA ILE A 216 11.34 3.20 0.08
C ILE A 216 10.43 4.30 0.66
N LEU A 217 9.91 5.21 -0.18
CA LEU A 217 8.98 6.26 0.25
C LEU A 217 7.62 5.67 0.63
N PHE A 218 7.14 4.66 -0.12
CA PHE A 218 5.93 3.92 0.22
C PHE A 218 6.09 3.17 1.54
N ILE A 219 7.24 2.54 1.76
CA ILE A 219 7.54 1.84 3.02
C ILE A 219 7.56 2.82 4.19
N PHE A 220 8.21 3.98 4.01
CA PHE A 220 8.20 5.03 5.02
C PHE A 220 6.77 5.48 5.38
N PHE A 221 5.92 5.70 4.37
CA PHE A 221 4.50 6.00 4.59
C PHE A 221 3.79 4.88 5.38
N LEU A 222 3.96 3.63 4.95
CA LEU A 222 3.31 2.47 5.56
C LEU A 222 3.69 2.30 7.03
N TRP A 223 4.98 2.43 7.35
CA TRP A 223 5.51 2.24 8.71
C TRP A 223 5.16 3.39 9.66
N THR A 224 4.79 4.55 9.14
CA THR A 224 4.50 5.74 9.94
C THR A 224 3.01 5.99 10.13
N ILE A 225 2.26 6.13 9.03
CA ILE A 225 0.87 6.60 9.05
C ILE A 225 -0.07 5.62 8.35
N GLY A 226 0.39 4.81 7.39
CA GLY A 226 -0.47 3.97 6.56
C GLY A 226 -1.44 3.09 7.35
N HIS A 227 -0.95 2.39 8.38
CA HIS A 227 -1.82 1.55 9.23
C HIS A 227 -2.78 2.35 10.13
N LEU A 228 -2.47 3.61 10.42
CA LEU A 228 -3.33 4.45 11.27
C LEU A 228 -4.62 4.87 10.56
N GLN A 229 -4.59 4.98 9.23
CA GLN A 229 -5.74 5.37 8.42
C GLN A 229 -6.92 4.41 8.61
N HIS A 230 -6.64 3.13 8.87
CA HIS A 230 -7.63 2.09 9.11
C HIS A 230 -7.59 1.57 10.55
N SER A 231 -7.19 2.40 11.52
CA SER A 231 -7.11 1.97 12.92
C SER A 231 -8.25 2.53 13.77
N GLN A 232 -8.50 1.90 14.92
CA GLN A 232 -9.37 2.42 15.96
C GLN A 232 -8.78 3.66 16.67
N PHE A 233 -7.57 4.10 16.33
CA PHE A 233 -6.89 5.21 16.98
C PHE A 233 -7.31 6.55 16.36
N TRP A 234 -8.07 7.33 17.12
CA TRP A 234 -8.40 8.69 16.72
C TRP A 234 -7.24 9.66 17.00
N ILE A 235 -6.35 9.83 16.01
CA ILE A 235 -5.20 10.75 16.09
C ILE A 235 -5.40 11.86 15.05
N PRO A 236 -6.00 13.00 15.43
CA PRO A 236 -6.23 14.09 14.49
C PRO A 236 -4.94 14.85 14.20
N PHE A 237 -4.61 15.05 12.92
CA PHE A 237 -3.65 16.06 12.50
C PHE A 237 -4.28 17.45 12.64
N ARG A 238 -3.60 18.38 13.32
CA ARG A 238 -4.12 19.72 13.65
C ARG A 238 -3.12 20.81 13.28
N GLY A 239 -3.64 22.01 13.01
CA GLY A 239 -2.82 23.17 12.66
C GLY A 239 -2.05 22.93 11.36
N VAL A 240 -0.78 23.34 11.34
CA VAL A 240 0.09 23.21 10.15
C VAL A 240 0.21 21.75 9.67
N LEU A 241 0.26 20.79 10.59
CA LEU A 241 0.30 19.35 10.24
C LEU A 241 -0.95 18.90 9.50
N GLY A 242 -2.11 19.49 9.81
CA GLY A 242 -3.35 19.21 9.08
C GLY A 242 -3.29 19.65 7.62
N ASN A 243 -2.58 20.75 7.31
CA ASN A 243 -2.46 21.27 5.95
C ASN A 243 -1.35 20.61 5.12
N ILE A 244 -0.42 19.91 5.78
CA ILE A 244 0.72 19.25 5.13
C ILE A 244 0.42 17.77 4.87
N ILE A 245 -0.35 17.14 5.76
CA ILE A 245 -0.59 15.68 5.75
C ILE A 245 -1.96 15.33 5.13
N LEU A 246 -2.96 16.22 5.20
CA LEU A 246 -4.29 16.06 4.60
C LEU A 246 -4.48 17.07 3.47
#